data_AF-A0A9Q1C179-F1
#
_entry.id   AF-A0A9Q1C179-F1
#
_cell.length_a   1.000
_cell.length_b   1.000
_cell.length_c   1.000
_cell.angle_alpha   90.00
_cell.angle_beta   90.00
_cell.angle_gamma   90.00
#
_symmetry.space_group_name_H-M   'P 1'
#
loop_
_entity.id
_entity.type
_entity.pdbx_description
1 polymer ?
#
loop_
_entity_poly.entity_id
_entity_poly.type
_entity_poly.pdbx_seq_one_letter_code
_entity_poly.pdbx_strand_id
1 'polypeptide(L)'
;MFAPFLLTLLLCLSVFCIMYVLLKLRNQQGGTTELVLEITYFLFIASNSFAVLCCKFKCTFSDQLSLFGWASMLNARYIIKRAQLLDMQSSGLPGKFFLFLCIFWPLINSCLRCVMFLTFTEPQEGVTYIRALMTCIVGLLLMETWGIFTYILYIVRISFQRHFSLLLSFVEEREGQIDICRGVLLEVITDFAYFRRFTKAYILIMLPVAFIGMASNLSWGYLMDNGCGKNEEVAMVQTFISALAWSQIIMGVFLFMCAQGAVDIMYLWDNFFRDVIKLHSDLHDQFWHKMIRCMSLVPKNETSLFLVSVIFSVIGVYMALNIQNQDISYLARGCNVTNETSYG
;
A
#
# COMPACT_ATOMS: atom_id res chain seq x y z
N MET A 1 -25.74 3.47 -8.87
CA MET A 1 -25.88 2.04 -9.28
C MET A 1 -24.62 1.51 -9.98
N PHE A 2 -23.83 2.33 -10.69
CA PHE A 2 -22.58 1.91 -11.37
C PHE A 2 -21.39 1.57 -10.46
N ALA A 3 -21.18 2.30 -9.36
CA ALA A 3 -20.05 2.09 -8.45
C ALA A 3 -19.94 0.68 -7.82
N PRO A 4 -21.03 0.02 -7.34
CA PRO A 4 -20.93 -1.35 -6.82
C PRO A 4 -20.63 -2.36 -7.93
N PHE A 5 -21.11 -2.16 -9.15
CA PHE A 5 -20.84 -3.07 -10.27
C PHE A 5 -19.37 -3.02 -10.69
N LEU A 6 -18.79 -1.82 -10.82
CA LEU A 6 -17.37 -1.65 -11.13
C LEU A 6 -16.46 -2.26 -10.06
N LEU A 7 -16.82 -2.09 -8.78
CA LEU A 7 -16.10 -2.68 -7.66
C LEU A 7 -16.14 -4.22 -7.67
N THR A 8 -17.33 -4.80 -7.88
CA THR A 8 -17.48 -6.26 -8.00
C THR A 8 -16.71 -6.79 -9.20
N LEU A 9 -16.71 -6.07 -10.33
CA LEU A 9 -15.93 -6.42 -11.51
C LEU A 9 -14.43 -6.41 -11.21
N LEU A 10 -13.90 -5.34 -10.59
CA LEU A 10 -12.50 -5.26 -10.18
C LEU A 10 -12.10 -6.36 -9.20
N LEU A 11 -13.01 -6.72 -8.28
CA LEU A 11 -12.80 -7.83 -7.35
C LEU A 11 -12.77 -9.19 -8.07
N CYS A 12 -13.74 -9.47 -8.93
CA CYS A 12 -13.75 -10.69 -9.73
C CYS A 12 -12.50 -10.80 -10.59
N LEU A 13 -12.04 -9.70 -11.18
CA LEU A 13 -10.80 -9.64 -11.96
C LEU A 13 -9.57 -9.88 -11.08
N SER A 14 -9.51 -9.29 -9.88
CA SER A 14 -8.40 -9.52 -8.94
C SER A 14 -8.33 -10.98 -8.46
N VAL A 15 -9.48 -11.60 -8.14
CA VAL A 15 -9.58 -13.01 -7.75
C VAL A 15 -9.21 -13.92 -8.91
N PHE A 16 -9.69 -13.61 -10.12
CA PHE A 16 -9.32 -14.34 -11.33
C PHE A 16 -7.80 -14.28 -11.57
N CYS A 17 -7.18 -13.12 -11.44
CA CYS A 17 -5.73 -12.95 -11.58
C CYS A 17 -4.96 -13.72 -10.49
N ILE A 18 -5.38 -13.66 -9.23
CA ILE A 18 -4.75 -14.43 -8.14
C ILE A 18 -4.88 -15.93 -8.39
N MET A 19 -6.08 -16.41 -8.74
CA MET A 19 -6.32 -17.83 -9.07
C MET A 19 -5.49 -18.28 -10.28
N TYR A 20 -5.32 -17.42 -11.28
CA TYR A 20 -4.46 -17.70 -12.43
C TYR A 20 -2.99 -17.85 -12.02
N VAL A 21 -2.47 -16.95 -11.18
CA VAL A 21 -1.11 -17.06 -10.63
C VAL A 21 -0.96 -18.33 -9.79
N LEU A 22 -1.96 -18.68 -8.98
CA LEU A 22 -2.00 -19.94 -8.21
C LEU A 22 -2.05 -21.19 -9.11
N LEU A 23 -2.68 -21.11 -10.29
CA LEU A 23 -2.69 -22.19 -11.27
C LEU A 23 -1.36 -22.28 -12.04
N LYS A 24 -0.72 -21.14 -12.35
CA LYS A 24 0.64 -21.08 -12.91
C LYS A 24 1.65 -21.69 -11.93
N LEU A 25 1.52 -21.37 -10.64
CA LEU A 25 2.19 -22.00 -9.49
C LEU A 25 2.11 -23.53 -9.50
N ARG A 26 0.95 -24.08 -9.85
CA ARG A 26 0.74 -25.53 -9.90
C ARG A 26 1.37 -26.19 -11.13
N ASN A 27 1.51 -25.46 -12.23
CA ASN A 27 1.84 -26.01 -13.55
C ASN A 27 3.25 -25.69 -14.06
N GLN A 28 4.07 -24.86 -13.38
CA GLN A 28 5.39 -24.44 -13.90
C GLN A 28 6.60 -24.91 -13.07
N GLN A 29 7.61 -25.36 -13.81
CA GLN A 29 9.03 -25.56 -13.44
C GLN A 29 9.82 -24.22 -13.35
N GLY A 30 9.14 -23.08 -13.17
CA GLY A 30 9.75 -21.75 -13.12
C GLY A 30 10.48 -21.48 -11.80
N GLY A 31 11.52 -20.64 -11.84
CA GLY A 31 12.28 -20.28 -10.65
C GLY A 31 11.41 -19.60 -9.60
N THR A 32 11.47 -20.09 -8.35
CA THR A 32 10.73 -19.61 -7.18
C THR A 32 10.71 -18.08 -7.05
N THR A 33 11.79 -17.41 -7.42
CA THR A 33 11.95 -15.94 -7.34
C THR A 33 11.04 -15.15 -8.29
N GLU A 34 10.90 -15.57 -9.55
CA GLU A 34 10.06 -14.86 -10.55
C GLU A 34 8.59 -14.87 -10.12
N LEU A 35 8.18 -16.01 -9.56
CA LEU A 35 6.84 -16.24 -9.09
C LEU A 35 6.51 -15.40 -7.85
N VAL A 36 7.44 -15.30 -6.90
CA VAL A 36 7.28 -14.45 -5.72
C VAL A 36 7.17 -12.98 -6.12
N LEU A 37 7.91 -12.53 -7.14
CA LEU A 37 7.76 -11.18 -7.70
C LEU A 37 6.37 -10.94 -8.28
N GLU A 38 5.83 -11.89 -9.05
CA GLU A 38 4.47 -11.79 -9.59
C GLU A 38 3.42 -11.73 -8.49
N ILE A 39 3.49 -12.61 -7.49
CA ILE A 39 2.57 -12.62 -6.35
C ILE A 39 2.64 -11.31 -5.58
N THR A 40 3.85 -10.83 -5.30
CA THR A 40 4.05 -9.58 -4.57
C THR A 40 3.41 -8.41 -5.30
N TYR A 41 3.61 -8.33 -6.61
CA TYR A 41 2.97 -7.32 -7.45
C TYR A 41 1.44 -7.41 -7.37
N PHE A 42 0.86 -8.60 -7.53
CA PHE A 42 -0.60 -8.75 -7.47
C PHE A 42 -1.18 -8.41 -6.10
N LEU A 43 -0.54 -8.85 -5.02
CA LEU A 43 -0.94 -8.50 -3.66
C LEU A 43 -0.88 -6.98 -3.45
N PHE A 44 0.15 -6.34 -4.00
CA PHE A 44 0.33 -4.90 -3.92
C PHE A 44 -0.84 -4.15 -4.59
N ILE A 45 -1.13 -4.44 -5.85
CA ILE A 45 -2.16 -3.73 -6.62
C ILE A 45 -3.60 -4.13 -6.21
N ALA A 46 -3.82 -5.36 -5.73
CA ALA A 46 -5.15 -5.84 -5.34
C ALA A 46 -5.52 -5.46 -3.90
N SER A 47 -4.56 -4.97 -3.11
CA SER A 47 -4.75 -4.61 -1.70
C SER A 47 -5.90 -3.62 -1.47
N ASN A 48 -6.08 -2.64 -2.37
CA ASN A 48 -7.18 -1.67 -2.30
C ASN A 48 -8.54 -2.35 -2.49
N SER A 49 -8.64 -3.27 -3.45
CA SER A 49 -9.85 -4.03 -3.77
C SER A 49 -10.24 -4.92 -2.59
N PHE A 50 -9.24 -5.57 -1.97
CA PHE A 50 -9.43 -6.34 -0.75
C PHE A 50 -9.93 -5.47 0.43
N ALA A 51 -9.34 -4.29 0.62
CA ALA A 51 -9.77 -3.36 1.65
C ALA A 51 -11.23 -2.92 1.47
N VAL A 52 -11.63 -2.62 0.23
CA VAL A 52 -13.02 -2.24 -0.08
C VAL A 52 -13.97 -3.45 0.06
N LEU A 53 -13.55 -4.67 -0.28
CA LEU A 53 -14.33 -5.88 -0.01
C LEU A 53 -14.59 -6.06 1.50
N CYS A 54 -13.57 -5.86 2.33
CA CYS A 54 -13.74 -5.91 3.79
C CYS A 54 -14.78 -4.88 4.28
N CYS A 55 -14.78 -3.68 3.69
CA CYS A 55 -15.81 -2.67 3.95
C CYS A 55 -17.22 -3.15 3.56
N LYS A 56 -17.37 -3.74 2.37
CA LYS A 56 -18.67 -4.25 1.92
C LYS A 56 -19.16 -5.41 2.77
N PHE A 57 -18.27 -6.35 3.09
CA PHE A 57 -18.57 -7.47 3.97
C PHE A 57 -19.13 -6.99 5.30
N LYS A 58 -18.46 -6.04 5.96
CA LYS A 58 -18.97 -5.44 7.20
C LYS A 58 -20.36 -4.81 7.02
N CYS A 59 -20.58 -4.04 5.96
CA CYS A 59 -21.87 -3.38 5.71
C CYS A 59 -23.02 -4.37 5.50
N THR A 60 -22.74 -5.55 4.94
CA THR A 60 -23.75 -6.60 4.71
C THR A 60 -24.08 -7.38 5.99
N PHE A 61 -23.10 -7.63 6.85
CA PHE A 61 -23.24 -8.46 8.06
C PHE A 61 -23.39 -7.64 9.36
N SER A 62 -24.18 -6.55 9.33
CA SER A 62 -24.24 -5.47 10.35
C SER A 62 -24.18 -5.87 11.85
N ASP A 63 -23.63 -4.95 12.65
CA ASP A 63 -23.53 -4.82 14.13
C ASP A 63 -22.81 -5.88 14.97
N GLN A 64 -22.70 -7.13 14.54
CA GLN A 64 -22.06 -8.16 15.38
C GLN A 64 -20.52 -8.18 15.30
N LEU A 65 -19.93 -7.50 14.31
CA LEU A 65 -18.49 -7.54 14.03
C LEU A 65 -17.79 -6.22 14.41
N SER A 66 -17.67 -5.97 15.72
CA SER A 66 -16.94 -4.82 16.29
C SER A 66 -15.46 -4.76 15.83
N LEU A 67 -14.87 -5.92 15.51
CA LEU A 67 -13.51 -6.07 14.97
C LEU A 67 -13.28 -5.31 13.65
N PHE A 68 -14.29 -5.20 12.79
CA PHE A 68 -14.20 -4.47 11.52
C PHE A 68 -14.65 -3.01 11.63
N GLY A 69 -14.69 -2.45 12.85
CA GLY A 69 -14.98 -1.03 13.12
C GLY A 69 -14.38 -0.07 12.09
N TRP A 70 -13.11 -0.28 11.74
CA TRP A 70 -12.33 0.51 10.78
C TRP A 70 -12.87 0.54 9.35
N ALA A 71 -13.59 -0.49 8.90
CA ALA A 71 -13.98 -0.62 7.49
C ALA A 71 -15.04 0.43 7.07
N SER A 72 -15.72 1.07 8.02
CA SER A 72 -16.61 2.20 7.74
C SER A 72 -15.88 3.42 7.16
N MET A 73 -14.56 3.51 7.32
CA MET A 73 -13.73 4.58 6.77
C MET A 73 -13.76 4.62 5.23
N LEU A 74 -13.93 3.47 4.58
CA LEU A 74 -14.02 3.37 3.12
C LEU A 74 -15.44 3.59 2.58
N ASN A 75 -16.41 3.88 3.45
CA ASN A 75 -17.76 4.22 3.01
C ASN A 75 -17.76 5.60 2.34
N ALA A 76 -18.42 5.71 1.19
CA ALA A 76 -18.59 6.97 0.46
C ALA A 76 -19.12 8.09 1.37
N ARG A 77 -20.06 7.80 2.28
CA ARG A 77 -20.57 8.80 3.23
C ARG A 77 -19.48 9.34 4.16
N TYR A 78 -18.59 8.48 4.65
CA TYR A 78 -17.48 8.88 5.50
C TYR A 78 -16.47 9.74 4.72
N ILE A 79 -16.12 9.32 3.50
CA ILE A 79 -15.21 10.07 2.64
C ILE A 79 -15.79 11.45 2.31
N ILE A 80 -17.08 11.54 2.00
CA ILE A 80 -17.75 12.82 1.73
C ILE A 80 -17.76 13.71 2.99
N LYS A 81 -18.11 13.17 4.18
CA LYS A 81 -18.03 13.91 5.47
C LYS A 81 -16.63 14.49 5.67
N ARG A 82 -15.60 13.70 5.38
CA ARG A 82 -14.19 14.14 5.51
C ARG A 82 -13.79 15.15 4.44
N ALA A 83 -14.28 15.00 3.22
CA ALA A 83 -14.04 15.92 2.13
C ALA A 83 -14.68 17.29 2.39
N GLN A 84 -15.83 17.36 3.06
CA GLN A 84 -16.49 18.63 3.42
C GLN A 84 -15.67 19.48 4.41
N LEU A 85 -14.83 18.85 5.23
CA LEU A 85 -13.92 19.56 6.14
C LEU A 85 -12.75 20.20 5.40
N LEU A 86 -12.50 19.78 4.16
CA LEU A 86 -11.55 20.41 3.26
C LEU A 86 -12.31 21.50 2.52
N ASP A 87 -11.99 22.75 2.79
CA ASP A 87 -12.57 23.88 2.07
C ASP A 87 -11.99 23.96 0.66
N MET A 88 -12.45 23.04 -0.20
CA MET A 88 -12.01 22.90 -1.58
C MET A 88 -12.49 24.08 -2.44
N GLN A 89 -13.52 24.80 -2.00
CA GLN A 89 -14.05 25.96 -2.71
C GLN A 89 -13.11 27.17 -2.62
N SER A 90 -12.56 27.47 -1.43
CA SER A 90 -11.64 28.58 -1.26
C SER A 90 -10.18 28.22 -1.54
N SER A 91 -9.76 27.00 -1.17
CA SER A 91 -8.34 26.61 -1.12
C SER A 91 -7.92 25.74 -2.31
N GLY A 92 -8.89 25.27 -3.11
CA GLY A 92 -8.67 24.31 -4.19
C GLY A 92 -8.37 22.88 -3.70
N LEU A 93 -7.96 22.01 -4.62
CA LEU A 93 -7.62 20.61 -4.33
C LEU A 93 -6.36 20.50 -3.44
N PRO A 94 -6.42 19.83 -2.28
CA PRO A 94 -5.27 19.68 -1.40
C PRO A 94 -4.22 18.76 -2.02
N GLY A 95 -2.96 19.21 -2.06
CA GLY A 95 -1.85 18.38 -2.56
C GLY A 95 -1.94 18.06 -4.05
N LYS A 96 -2.21 19.06 -4.91
CA LYS A 96 -2.29 18.89 -6.38
C LYS A 96 -1.08 18.13 -6.97
N PHE A 97 0.12 18.42 -6.47
CA PHE A 97 1.33 17.71 -6.88
C PHE A 97 1.30 16.22 -6.49
N PHE A 98 0.81 15.90 -5.29
CA PHE A 98 0.67 14.53 -4.85
C PHE A 98 -0.42 13.78 -5.64
N LEU A 99 -1.53 14.44 -5.98
CA LEU A 99 -2.55 13.90 -6.90
C LEU A 99 -1.94 13.59 -8.27
N PHE A 100 -1.15 14.53 -8.82
CA PHE A 100 -0.46 14.32 -10.09
C PHE A 100 0.43 13.09 -10.04
N LEU A 101 1.24 12.92 -8.98
CA LEU A 101 2.07 11.73 -8.81
C LEU A 101 1.24 10.43 -8.67
N CYS A 102 0.11 10.47 -7.95
CA CYS A 102 -0.77 9.32 -7.77
C CYS A 102 -1.48 8.87 -9.06
N ILE A 103 -1.55 9.70 -10.08
CA ILE A 103 -2.13 9.35 -11.39
C ILE A 103 -1.01 9.03 -12.37
N PHE A 104 -0.02 9.91 -12.47
CA PHE A 104 0.98 9.84 -13.53
C PHE A 104 1.97 8.69 -13.35
N TRP A 105 2.39 8.38 -12.12
CA TRP A 105 3.37 7.32 -11.89
C TRP A 105 2.77 5.91 -12.10
N PRO A 106 1.57 5.58 -11.59
CA PRO A 106 0.89 4.34 -11.95
C PRO A 106 0.65 4.21 -13.46
N LEU A 107 0.32 5.31 -14.14
CA LEU A 107 0.11 5.33 -15.57
C LEU A 107 1.38 4.99 -16.34
N ILE A 108 2.52 5.61 -15.99
CA ILE A 108 3.82 5.28 -16.59
C ILE A 108 4.14 3.80 -16.39
N ASN A 109 4.00 3.29 -15.16
CA ASN A 109 4.30 1.88 -14.86
C ASN A 109 3.36 0.92 -15.62
N SER A 110 2.10 1.31 -15.82
CA SER A 110 1.12 0.53 -16.59
C SER A 110 1.48 0.53 -18.07
N CYS A 111 1.80 1.70 -18.64
CA CYS A 111 2.21 1.83 -20.02
C CYS A 111 3.51 1.05 -20.32
N LEU A 112 4.53 1.18 -19.46
CA LEU A 112 5.77 0.42 -19.59
C LEU A 112 5.52 -1.08 -19.56
N ARG A 113 4.64 -1.55 -18.67
CA ARG A 113 4.23 -2.96 -18.61
C ARG A 113 3.56 -3.39 -19.92
N CYS A 114 2.62 -2.60 -20.44
CA CYS A 114 1.96 -2.88 -21.72
C CYS A 114 2.98 -2.95 -22.87
N VAL A 115 3.90 -1.99 -22.95
CA VAL A 115 4.96 -1.98 -23.97
C VAL A 115 5.79 -3.25 -23.89
N MET A 116 6.32 -3.60 -22.71
CA MET A 116 7.10 -4.84 -22.56
C MET A 116 6.31 -6.09 -22.96
N PHE A 117 5.03 -6.16 -22.60
CA PHE A 117 4.19 -7.30 -22.96
C PHE A 117 3.94 -7.38 -24.46
N LEU A 118 3.79 -6.25 -25.15
CA LEU A 118 3.57 -6.19 -26.59
C LEU A 118 4.85 -6.40 -27.41
N THR A 119 6.02 -6.02 -26.88
CA THR A 119 7.31 -6.14 -27.59
C THR A 119 7.99 -7.49 -27.39
N PHE A 120 7.85 -8.11 -26.22
CA PHE A 120 8.63 -9.31 -25.86
C PHE A 120 7.80 -10.61 -25.81
N THR A 121 6.48 -10.53 -25.97
CA THR A 121 5.66 -11.73 -26.16
C THR A 121 5.63 -12.03 -27.66
N GLU A 122 6.27 -13.11 -28.08
CA GLU A 122 6.13 -13.58 -29.46
C GLU A 122 4.64 -13.72 -29.82
N PRO A 123 4.23 -13.40 -31.07
CA PRO A 123 2.85 -13.55 -31.51
C PRO A 123 2.48 -15.04 -31.58
N GLN A 124 2.22 -15.65 -30.44
CA GLN A 124 1.59 -16.96 -30.36
C GLN A 124 0.08 -16.80 -30.59
N GLU A 125 -0.50 -17.83 -31.21
CA GLU A 125 -1.89 -17.99 -31.65
C GLU A 125 -2.94 -17.12 -30.93
N GLY A 126 -3.94 -16.61 -31.66
CA GLY A 126 -4.85 -15.52 -31.23
C GLY A 126 -5.52 -15.64 -29.85
N VAL A 127 -5.64 -16.84 -29.27
CA VAL A 127 -6.12 -17.06 -27.89
C VAL A 127 -5.14 -16.53 -26.83
N THR A 128 -3.84 -16.62 -27.08
CA THR A 128 -2.78 -16.11 -26.19
C THR A 128 -2.70 -14.58 -26.25
N TYR A 129 -2.93 -14.00 -27.44
CA TYR A 129 -2.97 -12.55 -27.62
C TYR A 129 -4.14 -11.87 -26.87
N ILE A 130 -5.36 -12.41 -26.96
CA ILE A 130 -6.52 -11.87 -26.24
C ILE A 130 -6.27 -11.92 -24.72
N ARG A 131 -5.66 -12.99 -24.23
CA ARG A 131 -5.31 -13.16 -22.81
C ARG A 131 -4.28 -12.12 -22.35
N ALA A 132 -3.25 -11.88 -23.17
CA ALA A 132 -2.24 -10.86 -22.92
C ALA A 132 -2.87 -9.47 -22.79
N LEU A 133 -3.72 -9.11 -23.75
CA LEU A 133 -4.45 -7.85 -23.76
C LEU A 133 -5.30 -7.66 -22.50
N MET A 134 -6.05 -8.69 -22.10
CA MET A 134 -6.86 -8.64 -20.88
C MET A 134 -6.01 -8.42 -19.62
N THR A 135 -4.85 -9.07 -19.52
CA THR A 135 -3.94 -8.91 -18.38
C THR A 135 -3.39 -7.49 -18.29
N CYS A 136 -3.05 -6.88 -19.43
CA CYS A 136 -2.61 -5.49 -19.53
C CYS A 136 -3.71 -4.50 -19.10
N ILE A 137 -4.94 -4.68 -19.59
CA ILE A 137 -6.09 -3.83 -19.24
C ILE A 137 -6.39 -3.93 -17.74
N VAL A 138 -6.42 -5.15 -17.20
CA VAL A 138 -6.67 -5.37 -15.77
C VAL A 138 -5.56 -4.76 -14.92
N GLY A 139 -4.29 -4.95 -15.29
CA GLY A 139 -3.16 -4.36 -14.61
C GLY A 139 -3.22 -2.83 -14.57
N LEU A 140 -3.58 -2.21 -15.70
CA LEU A 140 -3.77 -0.76 -15.81
C LEU A 140 -4.89 -0.29 -14.87
N LEU A 141 -6.07 -0.91 -14.94
CA LEU A 141 -7.20 -0.53 -14.08
C LEU A 141 -6.88 -0.67 -12.59
N LEU A 142 -6.20 -1.76 -12.20
CA LEU A 142 -5.81 -1.99 -10.81
C LEU A 142 -4.75 -0.99 -10.34
N MET A 143 -3.75 -0.65 -11.16
CA MET A 143 -2.74 0.34 -10.77
C MET A 143 -3.31 1.76 -10.66
N GLU A 144 -4.17 2.17 -11.59
CA GLU A 144 -4.84 3.48 -11.52
C GLU A 144 -5.75 3.59 -10.30
N THR A 145 -6.56 2.55 -10.05
CA THR A 145 -7.44 2.53 -8.86
C THR A 145 -6.63 2.50 -7.56
N TRP A 146 -5.46 1.86 -7.54
CA TRP A 146 -4.55 1.88 -6.41
C TRP A 146 -3.96 3.28 -6.17
N GLY A 147 -3.57 3.99 -7.23
CA GLY A 147 -3.10 5.38 -7.16
C GLY A 147 -4.15 6.33 -6.59
N ILE A 148 -5.38 6.27 -7.13
CA ILE A 148 -6.52 7.06 -6.63
C ILE A 148 -6.83 6.73 -5.17
N PHE A 149 -6.80 5.44 -4.80
CA PHE A 149 -7.02 5.00 -3.43
C PHE A 149 -5.99 5.58 -2.46
N THR A 150 -4.71 5.60 -2.85
CA THR A 150 -3.63 6.20 -2.07
C THR A 150 -3.86 7.70 -1.86
N TYR A 151 -4.36 8.41 -2.89
CA TYR A 151 -4.75 9.81 -2.76
C TYR A 151 -5.96 10.03 -1.83
N ILE A 152 -6.93 9.12 -1.80
CA ILE A 152 -8.04 9.18 -0.83
C ILE A 152 -7.51 9.10 0.61
N LEU A 153 -6.54 8.23 0.89
CA LEU A 153 -5.91 8.16 2.22
C LEU A 153 -5.21 9.46 2.60
N TYR A 154 -4.53 10.08 1.64
CA TYR A 154 -3.92 11.41 1.82
C TYR A 154 -4.96 12.48 2.15
N ILE A 155 -6.06 12.56 1.39
CA ILE A 155 -7.15 13.52 1.63
C ILE A 155 -7.72 13.35 3.04
N VAL A 156 -7.99 12.12 3.45
CA VAL A 156 -8.57 11.84 4.78
C VAL A 156 -7.59 12.24 5.88
N ARG A 157 -6.29 12.01 5.70
CA ARG A 157 -5.26 12.49 6.62
C ARG A 157 -5.25 14.02 6.74
N ILE A 158 -5.23 14.74 5.62
CA ILE A 158 -5.25 16.23 5.63
C ILE A 158 -6.56 16.74 6.26
N SER A 159 -7.68 16.06 6.02
CA SER A 159 -8.96 16.37 6.65
C SER A 159 -8.87 16.30 8.19
N PHE A 160 -8.19 15.29 8.74
CA PHE A 160 -7.94 15.21 10.18
C PHE A 160 -7.03 16.33 10.70
N GLN A 161 -5.96 16.68 9.99
CA GLN A 161 -5.11 17.82 10.36
C GLN A 161 -5.92 19.10 10.51
N ARG A 162 -6.78 19.39 9.52
CA ARG A 162 -7.64 20.57 9.56
C ARG A 162 -8.71 20.48 10.65
N HIS A 163 -9.31 19.30 10.84
CA HIS A 163 -10.31 19.10 11.89
C HIS A 163 -9.69 19.30 13.29
N PHE A 164 -8.48 18.82 13.53
CA PHE A 164 -7.79 19.06 14.81
C PHE A 164 -7.45 20.53 15.01
N SER A 165 -7.07 21.25 13.96
CA SER A 165 -6.85 22.70 14.03
C SER A 165 -8.15 23.45 14.38
N LEU A 166 -9.27 23.11 13.75
CA LEU A 166 -10.58 23.68 14.08
C LEU A 166 -11.04 23.32 15.50
N LEU A 167 -10.80 22.07 15.92
CA LEU A 167 -11.15 21.60 17.25
C LEU A 167 -10.34 22.33 18.33
N LEU A 168 -9.08 22.66 18.03
CA LEU A 168 -8.22 23.43 18.92
C LEU A 168 -8.81 24.83 19.17
N SER A 169 -9.15 25.56 18.10
CA SER A 169 -9.82 26.87 18.21
C SER A 169 -11.18 26.78 18.91
N PHE A 170 -11.95 25.71 18.65
CA PHE A 170 -13.23 25.49 19.32
C PHE A 170 -13.08 25.29 20.84
N VAL A 171 -12.07 24.53 21.27
CA VAL A 171 -11.80 24.31 22.71
C VAL A 171 -11.36 25.60 23.39
N GLU A 172 -10.56 26.42 22.70
CA GLU A 172 -10.13 27.74 23.16
C GLU A 172 -11.32 28.70 23.32
N GLU A 173 -12.20 28.80 22.33
CA GLU A 173 -13.38 29.68 22.39
C GLU A 173 -14.44 29.24 23.42
N ARG A 174 -14.48 27.95 23.76
CA ARG A 174 -15.48 27.34 24.66
C ARG A 174 -14.88 26.90 25.99
N GLU A 175 -13.83 27.59 26.44
CA GLU A 175 -13.21 27.34 27.73
C GLU A 175 -14.26 27.37 28.86
N GLY A 176 -14.18 26.42 29.78
CA GLY A 176 -15.14 26.25 30.88
C GLY A 176 -16.39 25.40 30.55
N GLN A 177 -16.72 25.16 29.26
CA GLN A 177 -17.86 24.34 28.84
C GLN A 177 -17.47 22.89 28.56
N ILE A 178 -17.11 22.15 29.61
CA ILE A 178 -16.47 20.84 29.45
C ILE A 178 -17.34 19.79 28.73
N ASP A 179 -18.63 19.73 29.01
CA ASP A 179 -19.47 18.65 28.47
C ASP A 179 -19.62 18.76 26.94
N ILE A 180 -19.69 20.00 26.43
CA ILE A 180 -19.76 20.29 25.00
C ILE A 180 -18.43 19.93 24.32
N CYS A 181 -17.31 20.44 24.84
CA CYS A 181 -15.98 20.16 24.30
C CYS A 181 -15.66 18.66 24.32
N ARG A 182 -16.02 17.97 25.40
CA ARG A 182 -15.83 16.53 25.55
C ARG A 182 -16.66 15.73 24.54
N GLY A 183 -17.92 16.10 24.31
CA GLY A 183 -18.78 15.42 23.35
C GLY A 183 -18.20 15.46 21.93
N VAL A 184 -17.83 16.66 21.47
CA VAL A 184 -17.21 16.86 20.15
C VAL A 184 -15.87 16.12 20.05
N LEU A 185 -15.02 16.25 21.09
CA LEU A 185 -13.72 15.57 21.13
C LEU A 185 -13.86 14.05 21.02
N LEU A 186 -14.79 13.43 21.75
CA LEU A 186 -15.01 11.98 21.71
C LEU A 186 -15.49 11.49 20.33
N GLU A 187 -16.32 12.26 19.63
CA GLU A 187 -16.72 11.94 18.25
C GLU A 187 -15.49 11.93 17.32
N VAL A 188 -14.66 12.98 17.39
CA VAL A 188 -13.46 13.11 16.55
C VAL A 188 -12.44 12.02 16.88
N ILE A 189 -12.22 11.70 18.16
CA ILE A 189 -11.36 10.60 18.61
C ILE A 189 -11.83 9.27 18.03
N THR A 190 -13.14 9.02 18.08
CA THR A 190 -13.71 7.75 17.59
C THR A 190 -13.47 7.60 16.09
N ASP A 191 -13.74 8.65 15.31
CA ASP A 191 -13.47 8.64 13.87
C ASP A 191 -11.97 8.49 13.55
N PHE A 192 -11.10 9.17 14.31
CA PHE A 192 -9.65 9.07 14.16
C PHE A 192 -9.15 7.66 14.50
N ALA A 193 -9.70 7.03 15.54
CA ALA A 193 -9.37 5.67 15.92
C ALA A 193 -9.71 4.66 14.80
N TYR A 194 -10.84 4.84 14.10
CA TYR A 194 -11.15 4.02 12.94
C TYR A 194 -10.16 4.19 11.80
N PHE A 195 -9.80 5.44 11.47
CA PHE A 195 -8.80 5.72 10.44
C PHE A 195 -7.42 5.14 10.80
N ARG A 196 -6.97 5.33 12.05
CA ARG A 196 -5.70 4.79 12.54
C ARG A 196 -5.67 3.26 12.52
N ARG A 197 -6.76 2.59 12.93
CA ARG A 197 -6.85 1.12 12.85
C ARG A 197 -6.77 0.63 11.41
N PHE A 198 -7.45 1.31 10.50
CA PHE A 198 -7.38 1.00 9.06
C PHE A 198 -5.95 1.15 8.54
N THR A 199 -5.29 2.30 8.77
CA THR A 199 -3.95 2.55 8.25
C THR A 199 -2.92 1.60 8.83
N LYS A 200 -3.02 1.24 10.10
CA LYS A 200 -2.18 0.21 10.73
C LYS A 200 -2.35 -1.16 10.07
N ALA A 201 -3.59 -1.62 9.90
CA ALA A 201 -3.87 -2.91 9.24
C ALA A 201 -3.35 -2.92 7.80
N TYR A 202 -3.51 -1.80 7.10
CA TYR A 202 -3.07 -1.69 5.71
C TYR A 202 -1.53 -1.62 5.59
N ILE A 203 -0.81 -0.93 6.48
CA ILE A 203 0.66 -0.97 6.56
C ILE A 203 1.17 -2.39 6.80
N LEU A 204 0.50 -3.12 7.70
CA LEU A 204 0.88 -4.49 8.05
C LEU A 204 0.80 -5.44 6.84
N ILE A 205 -0.02 -5.13 5.85
CA ILE A 205 -0.10 -5.87 4.59
C ILE A 205 0.92 -5.33 3.58
N MET A 206 0.93 -4.01 3.36
CA MET A 206 1.69 -3.40 2.27
C MET A 206 3.21 -3.44 2.50
N LEU A 207 3.66 -3.24 3.73
CA LEU A 207 5.08 -3.14 4.03
C LEU A 207 5.80 -4.48 3.88
N PRO A 208 5.32 -5.61 4.46
CA PRO A 208 5.93 -6.92 4.20
C PRO A 208 5.93 -7.30 2.72
N VAL A 209 4.84 -7.02 1.99
CA VAL A 209 4.76 -7.24 0.54
C VAL A 209 5.88 -6.45 -0.18
N ALA A 210 6.05 -5.16 0.11
CA ALA A 210 7.13 -4.38 -0.49
C ALA A 210 8.53 -4.93 -0.17
N PHE A 211 8.77 -5.39 1.06
CA PHE A 211 10.05 -5.99 1.46
C PHE A 211 10.33 -7.33 0.78
N ILE A 212 9.32 -8.21 0.66
CA ILE A 212 9.45 -9.44 -0.14
C ILE A 212 9.78 -9.09 -1.59
N GLY A 213 9.08 -8.12 -2.17
CA GLY A 213 9.33 -7.67 -3.54
C GLY A 213 10.74 -7.19 -3.73
N MET A 214 11.25 -6.39 -2.79
CA MET A 214 12.63 -5.90 -2.80
C MET A 214 13.64 -7.05 -2.69
N ALA A 215 13.47 -7.95 -1.71
CA ALA A 215 14.33 -9.12 -1.54
C ALA A 215 14.31 -10.03 -2.77
N SER A 216 13.15 -10.18 -3.39
CA SER A 216 12.99 -11.01 -4.58
C SER A 216 13.61 -10.39 -5.82
N ASN A 217 13.48 -9.08 -5.98
CA ASN A 217 14.08 -8.37 -7.11
C ASN A 217 15.62 -8.33 -6.99
N LEU A 218 16.13 -8.17 -5.75
CA LEU A 218 17.56 -8.29 -5.47
C LEU A 218 18.08 -9.70 -5.75
N SER A 219 17.38 -10.73 -5.25
CA SER A 219 17.75 -12.13 -5.48
C SER A 219 17.74 -12.49 -6.97
N TRP A 220 16.74 -11.98 -7.71
CA TRP A 220 16.69 -12.11 -9.16
C TRP A 220 17.91 -11.45 -9.82
N GLY A 221 18.26 -10.23 -9.44
CA GLY A 221 19.45 -9.53 -9.93
C GLY A 221 20.73 -10.34 -9.76
N TYR A 222 20.96 -10.92 -8.56
CA TYR A 222 22.12 -11.77 -8.29
C TYR A 222 22.15 -13.06 -9.11
N LEU A 223 21.01 -13.77 -9.21
CA LEU A 223 20.92 -14.99 -10.02
C LEU A 223 21.18 -14.70 -11.50
N MET A 224 20.76 -13.53 -11.96
CA MET A 224 20.96 -13.12 -13.34
C MET A 224 22.42 -12.74 -13.60
N ASP A 225 23.10 -11.97 -12.75
CA ASP A 225 24.49 -11.53 -12.99
C ASP A 225 25.48 -12.70 -13.11
N ASN A 226 25.20 -13.81 -12.44
CA ASN A 226 26.04 -15.01 -12.45
C ASN A 226 25.80 -15.96 -13.65
N GLY A 227 24.83 -15.68 -14.51
CA GLY A 227 24.55 -16.50 -15.70
C GLY A 227 25.56 -16.26 -16.83
N CYS A 228 26.51 -17.16 -17.03
CA CYS A 228 27.48 -17.09 -18.13
C CYS A 228 26.80 -17.27 -19.50
N GLY A 229 27.09 -16.37 -20.45
CA GLY A 229 26.68 -16.50 -21.86
C GLY A 229 25.34 -15.85 -22.22
N LYS A 230 25.09 -14.61 -21.80
CA LYS A 230 23.85 -13.91 -22.13
C LYS A 230 23.88 -13.33 -23.55
N ASN A 231 22.90 -13.71 -24.36
CA ASN A 231 22.51 -12.97 -25.56
C ASN A 231 22.16 -11.52 -25.17
N GLU A 232 22.63 -10.54 -25.96
CA GLU A 232 22.45 -9.11 -25.72
C GLU A 232 20.97 -8.71 -25.58
N GLU A 233 20.10 -9.32 -26.40
CA GLU A 233 18.64 -9.12 -26.33
C GLU A 233 18.05 -9.59 -25.00
N VAL A 234 18.43 -10.78 -24.53
CA VAL A 234 17.93 -11.34 -23.25
C VAL A 234 18.37 -10.48 -22.06
N ALA A 235 19.61 -9.98 -22.09
CA ALA A 235 20.12 -9.07 -21.07
C ALA A 235 19.36 -7.72 -21.05
N MET A 236 18.99 -7.21 -22.22
CA MET A 236 18.18 -5.99 -22.35
C MET A 236 16.79 -6.19 -21.74
N VAL A 237 16.07 -7.26 -22.10
CA VAL A 237 14.74 -7.57 -21.54
C VAL A 237 14.77 -7.68 -20.02
N GLN A 238 15.78 -8.39 -19.49
CA GLN A 238 15.95 -8.56 -18.04
C GLN A 238 16.17 -7.23 -17.31
N THR A 239 16.96 -6.34 -17.90
CA THR A 239 17.22 -5.00 -17.34
C THR A 239 15.94 -4.18 -17.29
N PHE A 240 15.13 -4.21 -18.34
CA PHE A 240 13.82 -3.53 -18.38
C PHE A 240 12.85 -4.08 -17.34
N ILE A 241 12.76 -5.41 -17.18
CA ILE A 241 11.90 -6.04 -16.16
C ILE A 241 12.33 -5.62 -14.74
N SER A 242 13.63 -5.65 -14.46
CA SER A 242 14.18 -5.24 -13.16
C SER A 242 13.91 -3.76 -12.87
N ALA A 243 14.10 -2.88 -13.86
CA ALA A 243 13.81 -1.46 -13.75
C ALA A 243 12.32 -1.18 -13.50
N LEU A 244 11.42 -1.90 -14.18
CA LEU A 244 9.99 -1.79 -13.94
C LEU A 244 9.62 -2.26 -12.52
N ALA A 245 10.16 -3.39 -12.08
CA ALA A 245 9.92 -3.92 -10.74
C ALA A 245 10.36 -2.93 -9.65
N TRP A 246 11.56 -2.35 -9.80
CA TRP A 246 12.04 -1.30 -8.91
C TRP A 246 11.14 -0.06 -8.92
N SER A 247 10.75 0.42 -10.10
CA SER A 247 9.84 1.56 -10.22
C SER A 247 8.51 1.30 -9.50
N GLN A 248 7.95 0.10 -9.60
CA GLN A 248 6.71 -0.29 -8.92
C GLN A 248 6.88 -0.37 -7.40
N ILE A 249 7.97 -0.98 -6.91
CA ILE A 249 8.27 -1.06 -5.48
C ILE A 249 8.47 0.34 -4.89
N ILE A 250 9.29 1.18 -5.55
CA ILE A 250 9.58 2.54 -5.11
C ILE A 250 8.31 3.39 -5.13
N MET A 251 7.55 3.38 -6.23
CA MET A 251 6.25 4.05 -6.32
C MET A 251 5.35 3.63 -5.17
N GLY A 252 5.28 2.32 -4.94
CA GLY A 252 4.43 1.73 -3.94
C GLY A 252 4.73 2.20 -2.52
N VAL A 253 5.99 2.08 -2.11
CA VAL A 253 6.46 2.53 -0.80
C VAL A 253 6.36 4.05 -0.69
N PHE A 254 6.83 4.78 -1.69
CA PHE A 254 6.89 6.24 -1.65
C PHE A 254 5.51 6.88 -1.57
N LEU A 255 4.60 6.56 -2.51
CA LEU A 255 3.27 7.16 -2.53
C LEU A 255 2.50 6.80 -1.27
N PHE A 256 2.62 5.57 -0.78
CA PHE A 256 1.96 5.14 0.43
C PHE A 256 2.49 5.85 1.69
N MET A 257 3.82 5.94 1.83
CA MET A 257 4.46 6.66 2.93
C MET A 257 4.12 8.16 2.89
N CYS A 258 4.07 8.76 1.70
CA CYS A 258 3.64 10.15 1.53
C CYS A 258 2.16 10.36 1.86
N ALA A 259 1.28 9.40 1.54
CA ALA A 259 -0.13 9.47 1.87
C ALA A 259 -0.38 9.43 3.38
N GLN A 260 0.40 8.64 4.13
CA GLN A 260 0.29 8.55 5.59
C GLN A 260 1.11 9.62 6.33
N GLY A 261 2.24 10.03 5.77
CA GLY A 261 3.16 11.04 6.29
C GLY A 261 4.17 10.50 7.31
N ALA A 262 3.86 9.36 7.94
CA ALA A 262 4.72 8.62 8.85
C ALA A 262 4.25 7.16 8.91
N VAL A 263 5.01 6.29 9.59
CA VAL A 263 4.67 4.88 9.81
C VAL A 263 3.47 4.69 10.75
N ASP A 264 3.19 5.63 11.65
CA ASP A 264 1.93 5.67 12.42
C ASP A 264 1.38 7.10 12.33
N ILE A 265 0.09 7.23 12.01
CA ILE A 265 -0.62 8.50 11.93
C ILE A 265 -0.81 9.15 13.32
N MET A 266 -0.43 8.44 14.38
CA MET A 266 -0.44 8.93 15.77
C MET A 266 0.22 10.30 15.96
N TYR A 267 1.21 10.68 15.13
CA TYR A 267 1.81 12.01 15.20
C TYR A 267 0.78 13.16 15.09
N LEU A 268 -0.31 12.97 14.34
CA LEU A 268 -1.39 13.95 14.25
C LEU A 268 -2.07 14.18 15.61
N TRP A 269 -2.32 13.09 16.32
CA TRP A 269 -2.90 13.13 17.64
C TRP A 269 -1.93 13.70 18.67
N ASP A 270 -0.66 13.29 18.60
CA ASP A 270 0.37 13.78 19.52
C ASP A 270 0.62 15.28 19.33
N ASN A 271 0.59 15.78 18.09
CA ASN A 271 0.67 17.22 17.82
C ASN A 271 -0.55 17.97 18.39
N PHE A 272 -1.76 17.49 18.10
CA PHE A 272 -2.98 18.08 18.65
C PHE A 272 -2.98 18.08 20.19
N PHE A 273 -2.60 16.97 20.82
CA PHE A 273 -2.50 16.86 22.28
C PHE A 273 -1.46 17.83 22.86
N ARG A 274 -0.29 17.98 22.22
CA ARG A 274 0.71 18.97 22.62
C ARG A 274 0.18 20.39 22.53
N ASP A 275 -0.58 20.70 21.47
CA ASP A 275 -1.14 22.03 21.29
C ASP A 275 -2.26 22.32 22.31
N VAL A 276 -3.08 21.32 22.66
CA VAL A 276 -4.06 21.45 23.76
C VAL A 276 -3.37 21.69 25.10
N ILE A 277 -2.24 21.02 25.38
CA ILE A 277 -1.46 21.27 26.61
C ILE A 277 -0.94 22.71 26.66
N LYS A 278 -0.51 23.28 25.52
CA LYS A 278 -0.02 24.66 25.47
C LYS A 278 -1.11 25.71 25.72
N LEU A 279 -2.38 25.37 25.44
CA LEU A 279 -3.53 26.24 25.72
C LEU A 279 -3.95 26.22 27.20
N HIS A 280 -3.30 25.40 28.04
CA HIS A 280 -3.60 25.34 29.47
C HIS A 280 -3.50 26.74 30.10
N SER A 281 -4.57 27.11 30.80
CA SER A 281 -4.71 28.37 31.50
C SER A 281 -5.05 28.09 32.97
N ASP A 282 -4.37 28.80 33.88
CA ASP A 282 -4.57 28.66 35.32
C ASP A 282 -5.99 29.07 35.75
N LEU A 283 -6.66 29.91 34.96
CA LEU A 283 -8.03 30.40 35.24
C LEU A 283 -9.08 29.27 35.20
N HIS A 284 -8.88 28.23 34.39
CA HIS A 284 -9.79 27.10 34.27
C HIS A 284 -9.07 25.76 34.43
N ASP A 285 -8.19 25.64 35.43
CA ASP A 285 -7.35 24.46 35.61
C ASP A 285 -8.13 23.13 35.69
N GLN A 286 -9.31 23.13 36.34
CA GLN A 286 -10.17 21.93 36.40
C GLN A 286 -10.73 21.49 35.04
N PHE A 287 -11.00 22.44 34.14
CA PHE A 287 -11.46 22.16 32.78
C PHE A 287 -10.34 21.47 32.01
N TRP A 288 -9.14 22.06 32.02
CA TRP A 288 -7.98 21.53 31.29
C TRP A 288 -7.53 20.17 31.83
N HIS A 289 -7.50 19.97 33.16
CA HIS A 289 -7.19 18.68 33.76
C HIS A 289 -8.13 17.57 33.28
N LYS A 290 -9.45 17.84 33.25
CA LYS A 290 -10.44 16.86 32.79
C LYS A 290 -10.36 16.64 31.27
N MET A 291 -10.07 17.68 30.48
CA MET A 291 -9.85 17.56 29.03
C MET A 291 -8.62 16.71 28.71
N ILE A 292 -7.47 17.00 29.34
CA ILE A 292 -6.23 16.22 29.21
C ILE A 292 -6.46 14.77 29.62
N ARG A 293 -7.18 14.54 30.73
CA ARG A 293 -7.55 13.19 31.17
C ARG A 293 -8.39 12.48 30.11
N CYS A 294 -9.36 13.14 29.49
CA CYS A 294 -10.17 12.58 28.40
C CYS A 294 -9.28 12.19 27.20
N MET A 295 -8.36 13.07 26.80
CA MET A 295 -7.45 12.83 25.67
C MET A 295 -6.43 11.71 25.94
N SER A 296 -6.03 11.51 27.19
CA SER A 296 -5.10 10.45 27.59
C SER A 296 -5.68 9.04 27.45
N LEU A 297 -7.02 8.91 27.33
CA LEU A 297 -7.70 7.63 27.14
C LEU A 297 -7.51 7.02 25.74
N VAL A 298 -6.93 7.76 24.78
CA VAL A 298 -6.68 7.24 23.44
C VAL A 298 -5.55 6.19 23.50
N PRO A 299 -5.81 4.92 23.14
CA PRO A 299 -4.84 3.85 23.33
C PRO A 299 -3.59 4.07 22.47
N LYS A 300 -2.44 4.21 23.13
CA LYS A 300 -1.12 4.25 22.51
C LYS A 300 -0.61 2.81 22.28
N ASN A 301 -1.24 2.07 21.37
CA ASN A 301 -0.74 0.71 21.07
C ASN A 301 0.60 0.78 20.32
N GLU A 302 1.62 0.14 20.89
CA GLU A 302 2.95 -0.07 20.33
C GLU A 302 2.90 -1.14 19.21
N THR A 303 2.78 -0.70 17.96
CA THR A 303 2.70 -1.59 16.78
C THR A 303 4.01 -1.67 15.99
N SER A 304 5.01 -0.84 16.30
CA SER A 304 6.27 -0.78 15.55
C SER A 304 7.09 -2.06 15.66
N LEU A 305 7.23 -2.62 16.87
CA LEU A 305 7.98 -3.87 17.09
C LEU A 305 7.33 -5.08 16.41
N PHE A 306 6.00 -5.17 16.46
CA PHE A 306 5.25 -6.23 15.78
C PHE A 306 5.47 -6.17 14.27
N LEU A 307 5.37 -4.98 13.67
CA LEU A 307 5.59 -4.78 12.23
C LEU A 307 6.99 -5.23 11.79
N VAL A 308 8.01 -4.85 12.56
CA VAL A 308 9.41 -5.28 12.33
C VAL A 308 9.54 -6.80 12.40
N SER A 309 8.92 -7.45 13.39
CA SER A 309 8.96 -8.92 13.51
C SER A 309 8.30 -9.63 12.32
N VAL A 310 7.20 -9.08 11.80
CA VAL A 310 6.50 -9.62 10.63
C VAL A 310 7.38 -9.47 9.38
N ILE A 311 8.01 -8.32 9.18
CA ILE A 311 8.93 -8.10 8.07
C ILE A 311 10.08 -9.11 8.12
N PHE A 312 10.75 -9.25 9.26
CA PHE A 312 11.86 -10.19 9.39
C PHE A 312 11.44 -11.65 9.24
N SER A 313 10.28 -12.03 9.78
CA SER A 313 9.72 -13.39 9.62
C SER A 313 9.46 -13.70 8.15
N VAL A 314 8.82 -12.78 7.43
CA VAL A 314 8.47 -12.95 6.03
C VAL A 314 9.70 -12.98 5.12
N ILE A 315 10.68 -12.10 5.35
CA ILE A 315 11.97 -12.13 4.66
C ILE A 315 12.71 -13.44 4.98
N GLY A 316 12.73 -13.86 6.25
CA GLY A 316 13.37 -15.09 6.68
C GLY A 316 12.78 -16.33 6.01
N VAL A 317 11.46 -16.41 5.89
CA VAL A 317 10.77 -17.48 5.15
C VAL A 317 11.15 -17.45 3.67
N TYR A 318 11.15 -16.28 3.04
CA TYR A 318 11.56 -16.14 1.64
C TYR A 318 13.01 -16.62 1.42
N MET A 319 13.95 -16.17 2.26
CA MET A 319 15.35 -16.57 2.18
C MET A 319 15.51 -18.07 2.41
N ALA A 320 14.81 -18.66 3.39
CA ALA A 320 14.84 -20.09 3.65
C ALA A 320 14.36 -20.93 2.44
N LEU A 321 13.33 -20.47 1.74
CA LEU A 321 12.83 -21.13 0.52
C LEU A 321 13.82 -21.08 -0.64
N ASN A 322 14.60 -20.00 -0.74
CA ASN A 322 15.59 -19.85 -1.81
C ASN A 322 16.96 -20.48 -1.50
N ILE A 323 17.32 -20.68 -0.23
CA ILE A 323 18.58 -21.33 0.18
C ILE A 323 18.63 -22.80 -0.29
N GLN A 324 17.50 -23.51 -0.37
CA GLN A 324 17.48 -24.90 -0.85
C GLN A 324 17.88 -25.07 -2.33
N ASN A 325 17.77 -24.01 -3.13
CA ASN A 325 18.16 -24.00 -4.55
C ASN A 325 19.50 -23.28 -4.81
N GLN A 326 20.20 -22.83 -3.77
CA GLN A 326 21.54 -22.24 -3.90
C GLN A 326 22.61 -23.35 -3.84
N ASP A 327 22.85 -23.97 -4.98
CA ASP A 327 23.91 -24.97 -5.16
C ASP A 327 25.28 -24.29 -5.11
N ILE A 328 25.90 -24.18 -3.93
CA ILE A 328 27.17 -23.45 -3.62
C ILE A 328 28.33 -23.78 -4.62
N SER A 329 28.19 -24.83 -5.41
CA SER A 329 29.01 -25.10 -6.60
C SER A 329 29.07 -23.94 -7.62
N TYR A 330 28.15 -22.95 -7.58
CA TYR A 330 28.22 -21.71 -8.38
C TYR A 330 29.40 -20.78 -8.03
N LEU A 331 29.87 -20.77 -6.78
CA LEU A 331 31.05 -19.99 -6.38
C LEU A 331 32.37 -20.65 -6.83
N ALA A 332 32.34 -21.95 -7.10
CA ALA A 332 33.50 -22.71 -7.56
C ALA A 332 33.66 -22.71 -9.10
N ARG A 333 32.62 -22.36 -9.86
CA ARG A 333 32.70 -22.13 -11.32
C ARG A 333 32.99 -20.66 -11.62
N GLY A 334 34.07 -20.13 -11.06
CA GLY A 334 34.74 -19.01 -11.71
C GLY A 334 35.11 -19.46 -13.11
N CYS A 335 34.70 -18.71 -14.13
CA CYS A 335 34.84 -18.99 -15.55
C CYS A 335 36.18 -19.64 -15.93
N ASN A 336 36.25 -20.97 -15.90
CA ASN A 336 37.29 -21.72 -16.58
C ASN A 336 36.93 -21.75 -18.07
N VAL A 337 37.06 -20.59 -18.71
CA VAL A 337 37.38 -20.51 -20.14
C VAL A 337 38.87 -20.80 -20.25
N THR A 338 39.27 -22.03 -19.94
CA THR A 338 40.54 -22.54 -20.45
C THR A 338 40.28 -22.91 -21.88
N ASN A 339 40.74 -22.04 -22.78
CA ASN A 339 40.85 -22.25 -24.21
C ASN A 339 41.12 -23.73 -24.55
N GLU A 340 40.12 -24.43 -25.07
CA GLU A 340 40.35 -25.58 -25.94
C GLU A 340 40.80 -25.06 -27.31
N THR A 341 41.98 -24.43 -27.33
CA THR A 341 42.82 -24.39 -28.53
C THR A 341 43.89 -25.45 -28.32
N SER A 342 43.63 -26.67 -28.83
CA SER A 342 44.61 -27.66 -29.33
C SER A 342 44.11 -29.10 -29.10
N TYR A 343 43.87 -29.83 -30.19
CA TYR A 343 44.68 -30.98 -30.64
C TYR A 343 43.86 -31.90 -31.55
N GLY A 344 44.40 -32.17 -32.75
CA GLY A 344 44.07 -33.34 -33.57
C GLY A 344 43.36 -33.05 -34.88
#